data_AF-A0A8H9M5V5-F1
#
_entry.id   AF-A0A8H9M5V5-F1
#
_cell.length_a   1.000
_cell.length_b   1.000
_cell.length_c   1.000
_cell.angle_alpha   90.00
_cell.angle_beta   90.00
_cell.angle_gamma   90.00
#
_symmetry.space_group_name_H-M   'P 1'
#
loop_
_entity.id
_entity.type
_entity.pdbx_description
1 polymer ?
#
loop_
_entity_poly.entity_id
_entity_poly.type
_entity_poly.pdbx_seq_one_letter_code
_entity_poly.pdbx_strand_id
1 'polypeptide(L)'
;MVLRKYVKLASVALLMGGLMSGQAQAIQMWHSDTVWANQGMCAANFTFDSGLDRVQQLKVHIQVLDKKNNKVVAQDVIEVDEFGGSNADRYATGYWHSDIACDQDLRLLVTQAQAVIEDERVDLLAKRELEIRPFVPYEITIQAPRVTQSQRPDACLASKFTVQAVIQDKDGYSNVRAQPNAQSVVIEKLFEKEVFFTFEQKGNWWQVCTPTGQVGYLYHDRIRPQH
;
A
#
# COMPACT_ATOMS: atom_id res chain seq x y z
N MET A 1 32.43 -84.89 -24.05
CA MET A 1 33.34 -83.74 -24.24
C MET A 1 32.49 -82.57 -24.73
N VAL A 2 32.51 -81.47 -23.96
CA VAL A 2 31.83 -80.16 -24.15
C VAL A 2 30.29 -80.15 -24.14
N LEU A 3 29.71 -79.66 -23.04
CA LEU A 3 28.34 -79.12 -23.01
C LEU A 3 28.38 -77.71 -22.36
N ARG A 4 28.10 -76.67 -23.17
CA ARG A 4 27.98 -75.27 -22.76
C ARG A 4 26.82 -75.10 -21.78
N LYS A 5 27.06 -74.54 -20.59
CA LYS A 5 25.98 -73.98 -19.74
C LYS A 5 25.95 -72.47 -19.93
N TYR A 6 24.84 -71.97 -20.48
CA TYR A 6 24.51 -70.55 -20.57
C TYR A 6 24.08 -70.04 -19.19
N VAL A 7 24.77 -69.02 -18.68
CA VAL A 7 24.32 -68.24 -17.52
C VAL A 7 23.39 -67.15 -18.04
N LYS A 8 22.10 -67.21 -17.69
CA LYS A 8 21.17 -66.09 -17.89
C LYS A 8 21.38 -65.08 -16.76
N LEU A 9 21.94 -63.91 -17.07
CA LEU A 9 21.83 -62.75 -16.19
C LEU A 9 20.38 -62.25 -16.27
N ALA A 10 19.65 -62.33 -15.16
CA ALA A 10 18.40 -61.61 -14.98
C ALA A 10 18.73 -60.22 -14.44
N SER A 11 18.62 -59.20 -15.29
CA SER A 11 18.71 -57.80 -14.88
C SER A 11 17.43 -57.45 -14.11
N VAL A 12 17.53 -57.36 -12.78
CA VAL A 12 16.49 -56.77 -11.94
C VAL A 12 16.63 -55.25 -12.06
N ALA A 13 15.78 -54.63 -12.88
CA ALA A 13 15.62 -53.19 -12.88
C ALA A 13 14.83 -52.78 -11.64
N LEU A 14 15.53 -52.28 -10.59
CA LEU A 14 14.87 -51.55 -9.51
C LEU A 14 14.38 -50.22 -10.07
N LEU A 15 13.08 -50.12 -10.32
CA LEU A 15 12.38 -48.85 -10.50
C LEU A 15 12.36 -48.14 -9.14
N MET A 16 13.35 -47.29 -8.87
CA MET A 16 13.24 -46.24 -7.86
C MET A 16 12.27 -45.16 -8.37
N GLY A 17 10.98 -45.45 -8.28
CA GLY A 17 9.94 -44.43 -8.34
C GLY A 17 9.98 -43.62 -7.06
N GLY A 18 10.81 -42.57 -7.02
CA GLY A 18 10.74 -41.58 -5.95
C GLY A 18 9.40 -40.86 -6.01
N LEU A 19 8.53 -41.13 -5.03
CA LEU A 19 7.35 -40.31 -4.77
C LEU A 19 7.84 -38.93 -4.33
N MET A 20 7.99 -38.02 -5.29
CA MET A 20 8.04 -36.59 -5.01
C MET A 20 6.63 -36.18 -4.58
N SER A 21 6.33 -36.38 -3.30
CA SER A 21 5.17 -35.74 -2.67
C SER A 21 5.48 -34.26 -2.60
N GLY A 22 5.04 -33.51 -3.62
CA GLY A 22 5.01 -32.05 -3.54
C GLY A 22 4.22 -31.69 -2.29
N GLN A 23 4.87 -31.03 -1.33
CA GLN A 23 4.15 -30.49 -0.20
C GLN A 23 3.19 -29.44 -0.75
N ALA A 24 1.88 -29.67 -0.61
CA ALA A 24 0.87 -28.67 -0.91
C ALA A 24 1.23 -27.38 -0.18
N GLN A 25 1.25 -26.27 -0.90
CA GLN A 25 1.63 -24.99 -0.32
C GLN A 25 0.45 -24.48 0.52
N ALA A 26 0.70 -24.03 1.75
CA ALA A 26 -0.33 -23.32 2.50
C ALA A 26 -0.75 -22.05 1.76
N ILE A 27 -2.05 -21.73 1.84
CA ILE A 27 -2.58 -20.45 1.40
C ILE A 27 -2.04 -19.39 2.35
N GLN A 28 -1.38 -18.38 1.80
CA GLN A 28 -0.90 -17.24 2.58
C GLN A 28 -1.95 -16.14 2.57
N MET A 29 -2.10 -15.44 3.69
CA MET A 29 -2.97 -14.29 3.85
C MET A 29 -2.21 -13.16 4.55
N TRP A 30 -2.29 -11.94 4.02
CA TRP A 30 -1.82 -10.74 4.69
C TRP A 30 -2.77 -9.58 4.46
N HIS A 31 -2.77 -8.63 5.40
CA HIS A 31 -3.47 -7.35 5.24
C HIS A 31 -2.62 -6.42 4.37
N SER A 32 -3.12 -6.06 3.20
CA SER A 32 -2.38 -5.29 2.19
C SER A 32 -2.52 -3.78 2.40
N ASP A 33 -3.74 -3.30 2.61
CA ASP A 33 -4.01 -1.90 2.92
C ASP A 33 -5.41 -1.71 3.50
N THR A 34 -5.65 -0.49 4.00
CA THR A 34 -6.98 0.02 4.34
C THR A 34 -7.29 1.21 3.46
N VAL A 35 -8.47 1.23 2.85
CA VAL A 35 -8.93 2.33 2.01
C VAL A 35 -10.20 2.95 2.57
N TRP A 36 -10.31 4.27 2.44
CA TRP A 36 -11.56 4.96 2.67
C TRP A 36 -12.54 4.58 1.55
N ALA A 37 -13.63 3.92 1.94
CA ALA A 37 -14.79 3.77 1.08
C ALA A 37 -15.66 5.04 1.20
N ASN A 38 -16.60 5.20 0.26
CA ASN A 38 -17.50 6.34 0.28
C ASN A 38 -18.40 6.34 1.55
N GLN A 39 -18.95 7.51 1.89
CA GLN A 39 -19.94 7.66 2.98
C GLN A 39 -19.47 7.25 4.38
N GLY A 40 -18.17 7.37 4.67
CA GLY A 40 -17.61 7.08 6.00
C GLY A 40 -17.38 5.59 6.28
N MET A 41 -17.49 4.74 5.25
CA MET A 41 -17.11 3.34 5.33
C MET A 41 -15.61 3.19 5.09
N CYS A 42 -15.02 2.12 5.62
CA CYS A 42 -13.68 1.68 5.30
C CYS A 42 -13.69 0.27 4.71
N ALA A 43 -12.67 -0.04 3.92
CA ALA A 43 -12.39 -1.39 3.46
C ALA A 43 -10.96 -1.78 3.86
N ALA A 44 -10.83 -2.90 4.57
CA ALA A 44 -9.54 -3.56 4.80
C ALA A 44 -9.36 -4.64 3.72
N ASN A 45 -8.26 -4.55 2.98
CA ASN A 45 -7.97 -5.43 1.86
C ASN A 45 -6.97 -6.50 2.29
N PHE A 46 -7.28 -7.76 2.00
CA PHE A 46 -6.45 -8.91 2.32
C PHE A 46 -6.04 -9.60 1.04
N THR A 47 -4.73 -9.76 0.82
CA THR A 47 -4.23 -10.53 -0.31
C THR A 47 -4.02 -11.98 0.11
N PHE A 48 -4.45 -12.88 -0.78
CA PHE A 48 -4.29 -14.32 -0.67
C PHE A 48 -3.36 -14.83 -1.77
N ASP A 49 -2.47 -15.77 -1.42
CA ASP A 49 -1.56 -16.44 -2.35
C ASP A 49 -1.58 -17.95 -2.11
N SER A 50 -1.99 -18.72 -3.11
CA SER A 50 -2.02 -20.19 -3.08
C SER A 50 -0.86 -20.82 -3.86
N GLY A 51 0.10 -20.01 -4.31
CA GLY A 51 1.13 -20.44 -5.24
C GLY A 51 0.51 -20.72 -6.62
N LEU A 52 0.25 -21.99 -6.92
CA LEU A 52 -0.41 -22.41 -8.17
C LEU A 52 -1.65 -23.26 -7.92
N ASP A 53 -1.98 -23.54 -6.67
CA ASP A 53 -3.13 -24.38 -6.32
C ASP A 53 -4.42 -23.61 -6.60
N ARG A 54 -5.34 -24.24 -7.32
CA ARG A 54 -6.65 -23.64 -7.62
C ARG A 54 -7.51 -23.69 -6.36
N VAL A 55 -7.94 -22.53 -5.89
CA VAL A 55 -8.75 -22.36 -4.68
C VAL A 55 -10.08 -21.75 -5.08
N GLN A 56 -11.18 -22.34 -4.62
CA GLN A 56 -12.54 -21.87 -4.86
C GLN A 56 -13.28 -21.67 -3.54
N GLN A 57 -14.27 -20.77 -3.50
CA GLN A 57 -15.17 -20.54 -2.36
C GLN A 57 -14.42 -20.38 -1.04
N LEU A 58 -13.31 -19.64 -1.04
CA LEU A 58 -12.55 -19.36 0.17
C LEU A 58 -13.40 -18.47 1.08
N LYS A 59 -13.55 -18.90 2.34
CA LYS A 59 -14.22 -18.14 3.40
C LYS A 59 -13.34 -18.12 4.65
N VAL A 60 -13.02 -16.93 5.14
CA VAL A 60 -12.24 -16.71 6.36
C VAL A 60 -13.08 -15.94 7.36
N HIS A 61 -13.54 -16.60 8.41
CA HIS A 61 -14.33 -16.01 9.48
C HIS A 61 -13.40 -15.30 10.47
N ILE A 62 -13.66 -14.02 10.71
CA ILE A 62 -12.87 -13.17 11.58
C ILE A 62 -13.69 -12.70 12.79
N GLN A 63 -13.04 -12.62 13.94
CA GLN A 63 -13.43 -11.75 15.03
C GLN A 63 -12.49 -10.56 15.07
N VAL A 64 -13.04 -9.39 15.30
CA VAL A 64 -12.29 -8.14 15.40
C VAL A 64 -12.23 -7.76 16.86
N LEU A 65 -11.02 -7.61 17.39
CA LEU A 65 -10.77 -7.33 18.79
C LEU A 65 -10.11 -5.95 18.94
N ASP A 66 -10.55 -5.18 19.92
CA ASP A 66 -9.83 -4.00 20.38
C ASP A 66 -8.51 -4.45 21.05
N LYS A 67 -7.37 -3.93 20.58
CA LYS A 67 -6.03 -4.29 21.08
C LYS A 67 -5.82 -3.94 22.55
N LYS A 68 -6.53 -2.94 23.09
CA LYS A 68 -6.35 -2.45 24.46
C LYS A 68 -6.97 -3.38 25.49
N ASN A 69 -8.14 -3.95 25.18
CA ASN A 69 -8.93 -4.72 26.14
C ASN A 69 -9.28 -6.14 25.68
N ASN A 70 -8.90 -6.53 24.45
CA ASN A 70 -9.25 -7.81 23.82
C ASN A 70 -10.77 -8.08 23.73
N LYS A 71 -11.62 -7.04 23.76
CA LYS A 71 -13.05 -7.18 23.56
C LYS A 71 -13.34 -7.38 22.07
N VAL A 72 -14.19 -8.34 21.74
CA VAL A 72 -14.74 -8.47 20.39
C VAL A 72 -15.65 -7.28 20.09
N VAL A 73 -15.34 -6.54 19.04
CA VAL A 73 -16.08 -5.35 18.59
C VAL A 73 -16.84 -5.60 17.28
N ALA A 74 -16.43 -6.57 16.48
CA ALA A 74 -17.14 -7.01 15.28
C ALA A 74 -16.82 -8.47 14.91
N GLN A 75 -17.61 -9.03 14.02
CA GLN A 75 -17.39 -10.34 13.39
C GLN A 75 -17.77 -10.22 11.91
N ASP A 76 -17.02 -10.89 11.04
CA ASP A 76 -17.32 -10.91 9.60
C ASP A 76 -16.72 -12.13 8.89
N VAL A 77 -16.99 -12.28 7.61
CA VAL A 77 -16.44 -13.31 6.73
C VAL A 77 -15.80 -12.65 5.51
N ILE A 78 -14.50 -12.90 5.32
CA ILE A 78 -13.80 -12.51 4.10
C ILE A 78 -14.01 -13.62 3.09
N GLU A 79 -14.60 -13.30 1.94
CA GLU A 79 -14.93 -14.25 0.88
C GLU A 79 -14.11 -13.97 -0.40
N VAL A 80 -13.65 -15.04 -1.05
CA VAL A 80 -13.01 -15.00 -2.38
C VAL A 80 -13.56 -16.16 -3.22
N ASP A 81 -14.09 -15.83 -4.40
CA ASP A 81 -14.80 -16.80 -5.25
C ASP A 81 -13.85 -17.85 -5.84
N GLU A 82 -12.78 -17.42 -6.51
CA GLU A 82 -11.81 -18.30 -7.16
C GLU A 82 -10.48 -17.58 -7.41
N PHE A 83 -9.36 -18.30 -7.22
CA PHE A 83 -8.02 -17.86 -7.60
C PHE A 83 -7.05 -19.05 -7.72
N GLY A 84 -5.83 -18.78 -8.19
CA GLY A 84 -4.79 -19.78 -8.42
C GLY A 84 -4.93 -20.50 -9.76
N GLY A 85 -4.29 -21.67 -9.90
CA GLY A 85 -4.28 -22.46 -11.14
C GLY A 85 -3.36 -21.92 -12.25
N SER A 86 -2.94 -20.66 -12.17
CA SER A 86 -2.00 -20.03 -13.10
C SER A 86 -1.16 -18.96 -12.40
N ASN A 87 -0.06 -18.54 -13.02
CA ASN A 87 0.71 -17.38 -12.53
C ASN A 87 -0.06 -16.06 -12.65
N ALA A 88 -1.02 -15.96 -13.57
CA ALA A 88 -1.79 -14.73 -13.80
C ALA A 88 -2.82 -14.51 -12.69
N ASP A 89 -3.40 -15.60 -12.18
CA ASP A 89 -4.47 -15.59 -11.18
C ASP A 89 -3.99 -16.06 -9.81
N ARG A 90 -2.67 -16.16 -9.61
CA ARG A 90 -2.03 -16.64 -8.37
C ARG A 90 -2.52 -15.94 -7.11
N TYR A 91 -2.88 -14.66 -7.24
CA TYR A 91 -3.30 -13.83 -6.12
C TYR A 91 -4.77 -13.45 -6.24
N ALA A 92 -5.43 -13.31 -5.10
CA ALA A 92 -6.73 -12.66 -5.00
C ALA A 92 -6.80 -11.71 -3.81
N THR A 93 -7.76 -10.80 -3.88
CA THR A 93 -8.05 -9.86 -2.80
C THR A 93 -9.41 -10.14 -2.22
N GLY A 94 -9.46 -10.43 -0.92
CA GLY A 94 -10.68 -10.44 -0.12
C GLY A 94 -10.83 -9.14 0.65
N TYR A 95 -12.08 -8.77 0.95
CA TYR A 95 -12.40 -7.48 1.54
C TYR A 95 -13.18 -7.65 2.84
N TRP A 96 -12.84 -6.84 3.83
CA TRP A 96 -13.70 -6.61 4.99
C TRP A 96 -14.15 -5.14 5.00
N HIS A 97 -15.46 -4.90 4.93
CA HIS A 97 -16.04 -3.56 4.88
C HIS A 97 -16.72 -3.21 6.20
N SER A 98 -16.28 -2.13 6.84
CA SER A 98 -16.85 -1.63 8.08
C SER A 98 -16.40 -0.19 8.32
N ASP A 99 -17.20 0.59 9.04
CA ASP A 99 -16.80 1.90 9.57
C ASP A 99 -15.54 1.86 10.45
N ILE A 100 -15.28 0.73 11.12
CA ILE A 100 -14.09 0.55 11.97
C ILE A 100 -12.90 -0.12 11.25
N ALA A 101 -13.03 -0.52 9.98
CA ALA A 101 -11.99 -1.29 9.29
C ALA A 101 -10.64 -0.55 9.12
N CYS A 102 -10.63 0.78 9.18
CA CYS A 102 -9.41 1.59 9.15
C CYS A 102 -8.78 1.86 10.54
N ASP A 103 -9.38 1.36 11.63
CA ASP A 103 -8.87 1.62 12.97
C ASP A 103 -7.60 0.80 13.26
N GLN A 104 -6.50 1.50 13.52
CA GLN A 104 -5.19 0.91 13.77
C GLN A 104 -5.11 0.19 15.13
N ASP A 105 -6.05 0.44 16.05
CA ASP A 105 -6.12 -0.20 17.36
C ASP A 105 -6.86 -1.55 17.35
N LEU A 106 -7.13 -2.13 16.17
CA LEU A 106 -7.80 -3.42 16.03
C LEU A 106 -6.84 -4.59 15.76
N ARG A 107 -7.23 -5.78 16.22
CA ARG A 107 -6.60 -7.07 15.93
C ARG A 107 -7.64 -8.05 15.40
N LEU A 108 -7.35 -8.69 14.28
CA LEU A 108 -8.20 -9.77 13.75
C LEU A 108 -7.78 -11.11 14.34
N LEU A 109 -8.77 -11.92 14.68
CA LEU A 109 -8.65 -13.32 15.07
C LEU A 109 -9.40 -14.15 14.05
N VAL A 110 -8.69 -14.97 13.28
CA VAL A 110 -9.32 -15.96 12.40
C VAL A 110 -9.86 -17.08 13.27
N THR A 111 -11.16 -17.35 13.16
CA THR A 111 -11.86 -18.36 13.96
C THR A 111 -12.25 -19.59 13.16
N GLN A 112 -12.47 -19.44 11.86
CA GLN A 112 -12.72 -20.52 10.91
C GLN A 112 -12.14 -20.11 9.55
N ALA A 113 -11.62 -21.07 8.80
CA ALA A 113 -11.17 -20.84 7.43
C ALA A 113 -11.38 -22.10 6.60
N GLN A 114 -12.05 -21.97 5.46
CA GLN A 114 -12.41 -23.09 4.61
C GLN A 114 -12.37 -22.69 3.14
N ALA A 115 -12.03 -23.63 2.28
CA ALA A 115 -12.03 -23.46 0.83
C ALA A 115 -12.35 -24.78 0.13
N VAL A 116 -12.57 -24.73 -1.17
CA VAL A 116 -12.59 -25.89 -2.06
C VAL A 116 -11.27 -25.94 -2.82
N ILE A 117 -10.51 -27.01 -2.65
CA ILE A 117 -9.19 -27.25 -3.28
C ILE A 117 -9.25 -28.65 -3.89
N GLU A 118 -8.88 -28.79 -5.16
CA GLU A 118 -9.01 -30.07 -5.92
C GLU A 118 -10.42 -30.69 -5.80
N ASP A 119 -11.46 -29.85 -5.88
CA ASP A 119 -12.87 -30.22 -5.74
C ASP A 119 -13.30 -30.77 -4.36
N GLU A 120 -12.40 -30.76 -3.36
CA GLU A 120 -12.70 -31.13 -1.98
C GLU A 120 -12.85 -29.90 -1.08
N ARG A 121 -13.83 -29.91 -0.17
CA ARG A 121 -13.94 -28.88 0.87
C ARG A 121 -12.92 -29.16 1.98
N VAL A 122 -12.07 -28.18 2.24
CA VAL A 122 -10.96 -28.25 3.18
C VAL A 122 -11.15 -27.24 4.32
N ASP A 123 -10.97 -27.70 5.56
CA ASP A 123 -10.77 -26.84 6.74
C ASP A 123 -9.30 -26.47 6.86
N LEU A 124 -8.99 -25.22 6.52
CA LEU A 124 -7.62 -24.71 6.42
C LEU A 124 -6.97 -24.55 7.80
N LEU A 125 -7.75 -24.31 8.85
CA LEU A 125 -7.19 -24.20 10.21
C LEU A 125 -6.86 -25.58 10.77
N ALA A 126 -7.77 -26.55 10.59
CA ALA A 126 -7.55 -27.92 11.05
C ALA A 126 -6.35 -28.59 10.35
N LYS A 127 -6.18 -28.33 9.05
CA LYS A 127 -5.04 -28.83 8.27
C LYS A 127 -3.77 -27.98 8.38
N ARG A 128 -3.84 -26.79 9.00
CA ARG A 128 -2.75 -25.80 9.07
C ARG A 128 -2.29 -25.33 7.67
N GLU A 129 -3.25 -25.16 6.78
CA GLU A 129 -3.06 -24.74 5.38
C GLU A 129 -3.40 -23.26 5.16
N LEU A 130 -3.62 -22.48 6.23
CA LEU A 130 -3.66 -21.01 6.19
C LEU A 130 -2.48 -20.43 6.98
N GLU A 131 -1.62 -19.69 6.30
CA GLU A 131 -0.45 -19.01 6.87
C GLU A 131 -0.69 -17.48 6.89
N ILE A 132 -0.58 -16.85 8.07
CA ILE A 132 -0.71 -15.40 8.19
C ILE A 132 0.67 -14.74 8.04
N ARG A 133 0.78 -13.76 7.14
CA ARG A 133 2.00 -13.00 6.92
C ARG A 133 1.85 -11.53 7.32
N PRO A 134 2.87 -10.92 7.95
CA PRO A 134 2.90 -9.48 8.14
C PRO A 134 3.20 -8.78 6.81
N PHE A 135 2.56 -7.64 6.57
CA PHE A 135 2.89 -6.73 5.48
C PHE A 135 2.94 -5.30 6.02
N VAL A 136 3.98 -4.57 5.64
CA VAL A 136 4.18 -3.17 6.03
C VAL A 136 4.40 -2.38 4.74
N PRO A 137 3.46 -1.49 4.35
CA PRO A 137 3.61 -0.70 3.14
C PRO A 137 4.78 0.30 3.25
N TYR A 138 5.40 0.60 2.12
CA TYR A 138 6.45 1.62 2.05
C TYR A 138 5.87 3.02 2.15
N GLU A 139 6.64 3.94 2.73
CA GLU A 139 6.42 5.37 2.54
C GLU A 139 6.83 5.76 1.11
N ILE A 140 5.94 6.40 0.35
CA ILE A 140 6.20 6.84 -1.02
C ILE A 140 6.26 8.36 -1.04
N THR A 141 7.42 8.91 -1.41
CA THR A 141 7.63 10.35 -1.58
C THR A 141 7.95 10.67 -3.04
N ILE A 142 7.27 11.65 -3.62
CA ILE A 142 7.62 12.17 -4.94
C ILE A 142 8.66 13.27 -4.75
N GLN A 143 9.83 13.12 -5.39
CA GLN A 143 10.80 14.20 -5.43
C GLN A 143 10.25 15.33 -6.30
N ALA A 144 9.95 16.48 -5.70
CA ALA A 144 9.61 17.68 -6.45
C ALA A 144 10.76 18.03 -7.42
N PRO A 145 10.48 18.45 -8.67
CA PRO A 145 11.50 18.94 -9.58
C PRO A 145 12.33 20.01 -8.87
N ARG A 146 13.65 19.82 -8.76
CA ARG A 146 14.53 20.91 -8.34
C ARG A 146 14.51 21.95 -9.44
N VAL A 147 13.77 23.04 -9.24
CA VAL A 147 13.94 24.21 -10.09
C VAL A 147 15.28 24.85 -9.72
N THR A 148 16.28 24.52 -10.51
CA THR A 148 17.61 25.13 -10.41
C THR A 148 17.49 26.61 -10.77
N GLN A 149 18.36 27.48 -10.20
CA GLN A 149 18.30 28.93 -10.43
C GLN A 149 18.28 29.31 -11.93
N SER A 150 18.88 28.48 -12.80
CA SER A 150 18.93 28.68 -14.26
C SER A 150 17.61 28.41 -15.00
N GLN A 151 16.59 27.84 -14.34
CA GLN A 151 15.30 27.50 -14.94
C GLN A 151 14.14 28.37 -14.40
N ARG A 152 14.45 29.38 -13.59
CA ARG A 152 13.46 30.35 -13.12
C ARG A 152 13.08 31.29 -14.26
N PRO A 153 11.78 31.59 -14.48
CA PRO A 153 11.34 32.68 -15.35
C PRO A 153 12.02 33.99 -14.93
N ASP A 154 12.29 34.88 -15.90
CA ASP A 154 12.99 36.16 -15.66
C ASP A 154 12.37 36.99 -14.51
N ALA A 155 11.04 36.88 -14.32
CA ALA A 155 10.32 37.53 -13.23
C ALA A 155 10.82 37.13 -11.83
N CYS A 156 11.30 35.90 -11.67
CA CYS A 156 11.88 35.34 -10.45
C CYS A 156 13.39 35.57 -10.31
N LEU A 157 14.07 35.99 -11.39
CA LEU A 157 15.48 36.39 -11.38
C LEU A 157 15.68 37.84 -10.92
N ALA A 158 14.58 38.58 -10.67
CA ALA A 158 14.65 39.91 -10.09
C ALA A 158 15.45 39.86 -8.77
N SER A 159 16.47 40.73 -8.66
CA SER A 159 17.43 40.79 -7.54
C SER A 159 16.80 41.01 -6.16
N LYS A 160 15.50 41.28 -6.09
CA LYS A 160 14.77 41.42 -4.82
C LYS A 160 14.58 40.07 -4.11
N PHE A 161 14.32 38.96 -4.82
CA PHE A 161 13.95 37.66 -4.22
C PHE A 161 15.14 36.90 -3.61
N THR A 162 15.66 37.41 -2.49
CA THR A 162 16.92 36.99 -1.86
C THR A 162 16.74 36.09 -0.64
N VAL A 163 15.54 36.06 -0.07
CA VAL A 163 15.23 35.29 1.16
C VAL A 163 14.58 33.96 0.77
N GLN A 164 15.19 32.85 1.17
CA GLN A 164 14.55 31.54 1.10
C GLN A 164 13.51 31.41 2.20
N ALA A 165 12.37 30.82 1.89
CA ALA A 165 11.30 30.58 2.85
C ALA A 165 10.57 29.27 2.55
N VAL A 166 9.91 28.74 3.57
CA VAL A 166 8.92 27.66 3.45
C VAL A 166 7.62 28.13 4.07
N ILE A 167 6.51 27.46 3.76
CA ILE A 167 5.25 27.80 4.39
C ILE A 167 5.20 27.29 5.84
N GLN A 168 4.38 27.93 6.65
CA GLN A 168 3.98 27.49 7.99
C GLN A 168 2.45 27.54 8.10
N ASP A 169 1.80 26.53 7.56
CA ASP A 169 0.35 26.45 7.50
C ASP A 169 -0.14 25.16 8.13
N LYS A 170 -1.12 25.25 9.04
CA LYS A 170 -1.73 24.08 9.69
C LYS A 170 -2.41 23.12 8.70
N ASP A 171 -2.78 23.63 7.51
CA ASP A 171 -3.47 22.85 6.49
C ASP A 171 -2.49 22.06 5.61
N GLY A 172 -1.17 22.17 5.84
CA GLY A 172 -0.12 21.50 5.06
C GLY A 172 0.18 22.15 3.70
N TYR A 173 -0.55 23.19 3.34
CA TYR A 173 -0.37 23.97 2.11
C TYR A 173 -0.80 25.43 2.26
N SER A 174 -0.29 26.31 1.40
CA SER A 174 -0.77 27.69 1.27
C SER A 174 -0.95 28.07 -0.20
N ASN A 175 -1.98 28.87 -0.47
CA ASN A 175 -2.28 29.34 -1.83
C ASN A 175 -1.50 30.60 -2.17
N VAL A 176 -0.79 30.58 -3.30
CA VAL A 176 -0.17 31.74 -3.92
C VAL A 176 -1.18 32.37 -4.87
N ARG A 177 -1.42 33.67 -4.72
CA ARG A 177 -2.46 34.39 -5.46
C ARG A 177 -1.90 35.40 -6.44
N ALA A 178 -2.63 35.67 -7.52
CA ALA A 178 -2.23 36.65 -8.53
C ALA A 178 -2.17 38.10 -8.00
N GLN A 179 -3.00 38.44 -7.00
CA GLN A 179 -3.06 39.75 -6.36
C GLN A 179 -3.07 39.61 -4.82
N PRO A 180 -2.67 40.66 -4.07
CA PRO A 180 -2.56 40.64 -2.61
C PRO A 180 -3.93 40.75 -1.90
N ASN A 181 -4.85 39.83 -2.20
CA ASN A 181 -6.15 39.72 -1.53
C ASN A 181 -6.69 38.27 -1.59
N ALA A 182 -7.58 37.93 -0.65
CA ALA A 182 -8.08 36.57 -0.48
C ALA A 182 -9.06 36.12 -1.60
N GLN A 183 -9.59 37.04 -2.38
CA GLN A 183 -10.54 36.79 -3.47
C GLN A 183 -9.85 36.59 -4.82
N SER A 184 -8.55 36.87 -4.90
CA SER A 184 -7.77 36.74 -6.12
C SER A 184 -7.57 35.29 -6.53
N VAL A 185 -7.44 35.05 -7.84
CA VAL A 185 -7.16 33.74 -8.44
C VAL A 185 -5.92 33.12 -7.78
N VAL A 186 -6.05 31.86 -7.38
CA VAL A 186 -4.93 31.03 -6.93
C VAL A 186 -4.18 30.58 -8.17
N ILE A 187 -2.90 30.95 -8.26
CA ILE A 187 -2.04 30.62 -9.41
C ILE A 187 -1.14 29.42 -9.11
N GLU A 188 -0.90 29.13 -7.83
CA GLU A 188 -0.13 27.98 -7.38
C GLU A 188 -0.46 27.63 -5.92
N LYS A 189 -0.15 26.39 -5.53
CA LYS A 189 -0.22 25.92 -4.16
C LYS A 189 1.19 25.50 -3.74
N LEU A 190 1.67 26.05 -2.63
CA LEU A 190 2.91 25.62 -2.00
C LEU A 190 2.59 24.63 -0.89
N PHE A 191 3.36 23.56 -0.80
CA PHE A 191 3.24 22.55 0.25
C PHE A 191 4.30 22.71 1.32
N GLU A 192 4.09 22.09 2.48
CA GLU A 192 5.11 22.06 3.52
C GLU A 192 6.47 21.58 2.98
N LYS A 193 7.54 22.23 3.45
CA LYS A 193 8.94 21.99 3.06
C LYS A 193 9.30 22.39 1.62
N GLU A 194 8.35 22.83 0.79
CA GLU A 194 8.68 23.44 -0.51
C GLU A 194 9.31 24.82 -0.31
N VAL A 195 10.53 24.98 -0.83
CA VAL A 195 11.30 26.22 -0.71
C VAL A 195 10.92 27.19 -1.82
N PHE A 196 10.49 28.39 -1.44
CA PHE A 196 10.23 29.51 -2.34
C PHE A 196 11.09 30.71 -1.95
N PHE A 197 11.07 31.77 -2.78
CA PHE A 197 11.86 32.96 -2.55
C PHE A 197 10.99 34.18 -2.29
N THR A 198 11.41 35.03 -1.37
CA THR A 198 10.75 36.29 -1.02
C THR A 198 11.81 37.33 -0.63
N PHE A 199 11.38 38.43 -0.03
CA PHE A 199 12.21 39.51 0.49
C PHE A 199 11.46 40.25 1.59
N GLU A 200 12.18 41.02 2.40
CA GLU A 200 11.59 41.82 3.47
C GLU A 200 10.59 42.84 2.89
N GLN A 201 9.35 42.75 3.37
CA GLN A 201 8.22 43.52 2.86
C GLN A 201 7.36 44.04 4.01
N LYS A 202 6.67 45.14 3.76
CA LYS A 202 5.66 45.69 4.67
C LYS A 202 4.27 45.26 4.22
N GLY A 203 3.35 45.13 5.16
CA GLY A 203 1.96 44.76 4.91
C GLY A 203 1.71 43.25 4.99
N ASN A 204 0.43 42.88 4.85
CA ASN A 204 -0.04 41.54 5.17
C ASN A 204 0.18 40.52 4.04
N TRP A 205 0.39 40.98 2.81
CA TRP A 205 0.58 40.14 1.63
C TRP A 205 1.96 40.38 1.06
N TRP A 206 2.78 39.34 1.05
CA TRP A 206 4.14 39.40 0.57
C TRP A 206 4.22 38.81 -0.81
N GLN A 207 4.96 39.48 -1.68
CA GLN A 207 5.28 38.96 -3.00
C GLN A 207 6.29 37.81 -2.86
N VAL A 208 6.04 36.72 -3.57
CA VAL A 208 6.86 35.51 -3.56
C VAL A 208 7.14 35.05 -4.99
N CYS A 209 8.27 34.38 -5.16
CA CYS A 209 8.61 33.60 -6.35
C CYS A 209 8.54 32.12 -5.97
N THR A 210 7.66 31.37 -6.62
CA THR A 210 7.40 29.96 -6.34
C THR A 210 8.47 29.04 -6.95
N PRO A 211 8.54 27.76 -6.55
CA PRO A 211 9.43 26.79 -7.17
C PRO A 211 9.23 26.70 -8.67
N THR A 212 7.98 26.67 -9.18
CA THR A 212 7.71 26.61 -10.62
C THR A 212 7.97 27.93 -11.35
N GLY A 213 8.38 28.98 -10.63
CA GLY A 213 8.83 30.23 -11.21
C GLY A 213 7.74 31.29 -11.39
N GLN A 214 6.59 31.10 -10.77
CA GLN A 214 5.52 32.09 -10.79
C GLN A 214 5.78 33.17 -9.74
N VAL A 215 5.39 34.40 -10.06
CA VAL A 215 5.41 35.51 -9.11
C VAL A 215 3.98 35.80 -8.68
N GLY A 216 3.73 35.71 -7.37
CA GLY A 216 2.42 35.96 -6.78
C GLY A 216 2.51 36.48 -5.37
N TYR A 217 1.41 36.40 -4.62
CA TYR A 217 1.27 36.94 -3.28
C TYR A 217 0.80 35.86 -2.31
N LEU A 218 1.41 35.85 -1.12
CA LEU A 218 1.07 34.95 -0.03
C LEU A 218 0.89 35.78 1.25
N TYR A 219 -0.02 35.37 2.13
CA TYR A 219 -0.24 36.09 3.38
C TYR A 219 0.94 35.85 4.33
N HIS A 220 1.51 36.91 4.89
CA HIS A 220 2.81 36.88 5.56
C HIS A 220 2.87 35.92 6.75
N ASP A 221 1.77 35.71 7.47
CA ASP A 221 1.70 34.80 8.62
C ASP A 221 1.94 33.32 8.24
N ARG A 222 1.80 32.98 6.95
CA ARG A 222 2.08 31.67 6.40
C ARG A 222 3.52 31.51 5.92
N ILE A 223 4.35 32.55 6.03
CA ILE A 223 5.74 32.55 5.55
C ILE A 223 6.69 32.36 6.72
N ARG A 224 7.55 31.34 6.63
CA ARG A 224 8.68 31.16 7.54
C ARG A 224 9.99 31.32 6.76
N PRO A 225 10.67 32.48 6.89
CA PRO A 225 12.01 32.67 6.36
C PRO A 225 12.98 31.61 6.89
N GLN A 226 13.87 31.14 6.03
CA GLN A 226 14.99 30.28 6.38
C GLN A 226 16.25 31.15 6.47
N HIS A 227 16.79 31.29 7.69
CA HIS A 227 18.06 31.95 7.98
C HIS A 227 19.14 30.91 8.25
#